data_AF-A0A2T1CME5-F1
#
_entry.id   AF-A0A2T1CME5-F1
#
_cell.length_a   1.000
_cell.length_b   1.000
_cell.length_c   1.000
_cell.angle_alpha   90.00
_cell.angle_beta   90.00
_cell.angle_gamma   90.00
#
_symmetry.space_group_name_H-M   'P 1'
#
loop_
_entity.id
_entity.type
_entity.pdbx_description
1 polymer ?
#
loop_
_entity_poly.entity_id
_entity_poly.type
_entity_poly.pdbx_seq_one_letter_code
_entity_poly.pdbx_strand_id
1 'polypeptide(L)'
;MGSIKPQPQEPKSTNYFQFEADFVHTLQCIPMLVRMKLDNCGVKLKLFHWNQFSQAERETLVNLPCNTSSECQTYRQWLQNLIIAKT
;
A
#
# COMPACT_ATOMS: atom_id res chain seq x y z
N MET A 1 33.58 4.94 24.40
CA MET A 1 32.16 5.09 24.80
C MET A 1 31.44 5.78 23.66
N GLY A 2 30.89 5.01 22.71
CA GLY A 2 30.14 5.56 21.58
C GLY A 2 28.69 5.72 22.00
N SER A 3 28.22 6.96 22.17
CA SER A 3 26.82 7.25 22.45
C SER A 3 25.97 6.93 21.23
N ILE A 4 25.23 5.81 21.30
CA ILE A 4 24.17 5.48 20.36
C ILE A 4 23.04 6.48 20.62
N LYS A 5 22.82 7.41 19.68
CA LYS A 5 21.64 8.28 19.72
C LYS A 5 20.41 7.41 19.44
N PRO A 6 19.37 7.42 20.30
CA PRO A 6 18.13 6.74 19.98
C PRO A 6 17.50 7.43 18.78
N GLN A 7 17.32 6.67 17.69
CA GLN A 7 16.52 7.10 16.56
C GLN A 7 15.05 7.19 17.03
N PRO A 8 14.30 8.23 16.64
CA PRO A 8 12.87 8.31 16.91
C PRO A 8 12.22 7.05 16.31
N GLN A 9 11.60 6.23 17.14
CA GLN A 9 10.88 5.06 16.65
C GLN A 9 9.57 5.56 16.05
N GLU A 10 9.56 5.76 14.73
CA GLU A 10 8.34 5.99 13.97
C GLU A 10 7.32 4.89 14.28
N PRO A 11 6.01 5.21 14.34
CA PRO A 11 5.01 4.20 14.61
C PRO A 11 5.13 3.10 13.56
N LYS A 12 5.52 1.90 14.01
CA LYS A 12 5.56 0.71 13.16
C LYS A 12 4.16 0.47 12.64
N SER A 13 3.91 0.94 11.42
CA SER A 13 2.69 0.72 10.67
C SER A 13 2.40 -0.78 10.65
N THR A 14 1.42 -1.23 11.44
CA THR A 14 1.07 -2.64 11.64
C THR A 14 0.57 -3.32 10.35
N ASN A 15 0.52 -2.58 9.25
CA ASN A 15 -0.01 -2.99 7.97
C ASN A 15 1.04 -3.69 7.07
N TYR A 16 2.35 -3.53 7.29
CA TYR A 16 3.36 -4.11 6.40
C TYR A 16 3.95 -5.42 6.91
N PHE A 17 4.42 -6.26 5.99
CA PHE A 17 5.23 -7.41 6.36
C PHE A 17 6.64 -6.97 6.80
N GLN A 18 7.22 -7.68 7.77
CA GLN A 18 8.50 -7.30 8.37
C GLN A 18 9.65 -7.22 7.34
N PHE A 19 9.66 -8.09 6.34
CA PHE A 19 10.68 -8.08 5.28
C PHE A 19 10.59 -6.85 4.36
N GLU A 20 9.51 -6.06 4.45
CA GLU A 20 9.32 -4.87 3.64
C GLU A 20 9.77 -3.57 4.32
N ALA A 21 10.15 -3.64 5.59
CA ALA A 21 10.45 -2.48 6.42
C ALA A 21 11.46 -1.52 5.78
N ASP A 22 12.46 -2.04 5.07
CA ASP A 22 13.53 -1.24 4.47
C ASP A 22 13.10 -0.46 3.21
N PHE A 23 11.95 -0.77 2.58
CA PHE A 23 11.55 -0.17 1.30
C PHE A 23 10.12 0.38 1.25
N VAL A 24 9.27 0.13 2.25
CA VAL A 24 7.87 0.60 2.25
C VAL A 24 7.71 2.11 2.35
N HIS A 25 8.72 2.84 2.83
CA HIS A 25 8.64 4.29 3.02
C HIS A 25 8.42 5.05 1.70
N THR A 26 9.00 4.57 0.59
CA THR A 26 8.93 5.27 -0.71
C THR A 26 7.76 4.82 -1.56
N LEU A 27 7.16 3.66 -1.24
CA LEU A 27 6.11 3.00 -2.02
C LEU A 27 6.41 2.98 -3.54
N GLN A 28 7.68 2.91 -3.94
CA GLN A 28 8.10 2.87 -5.36
C GLN A 28 7.70 1.56 -6.05
N CYS A 29 7.57 0.49 -5.27
CA CYS A 29 7.03 -0.78 -5.68
C CYS A 29 5.68 -1.01 -4.98
N ILE A 30 4.82 -1.83 -5.58
CA ILE A 30 3.58 -2.30 -4.95
C ILE A 30 3.96 -3.20 -3.77
N PRO A 31 3.67 -2.83 -2.50
CA PRO A 31 3.97 -3.66 -1.34
C PRO A 31 3.20 -4.99 -1.39
N MET A 32 3.74 -6.01 -0.76
CA MET A 32 3.14 -7.34 -0.66
C MET A 32 1.78 -7.30 0.03
N LEU A 33 1.57 -6.43 1.03
CA LEU A 33 0.24 -6.20 1.59
C LEU A 33 -0.76 -5.80 0.50
N VAL A 34 -0.41 -4.82 -0.33
CA VAL A 34 -1.28 -4.32 -1.40
C VAL A 34 -1.52 -5.42 -2.45
N ARG A 35 -0.49 -6.22 -2.79
CA ARG A 35 -0.66 -7.37 -3.68
C ARG A 35 -1.64 -8.39 -3.12
N MET A 36 -1.53 -8.74 -1.84
CA MET A 36 -2.47 -9.64 -1.18
C MET A 36 -3.91 -9.11 -1.25
N LYS A 37 -4.13 -7.80 -1.03
CA LYS A 37 -5.46 -7.18 -1.17
C LYS A 37 -5.96 -7.22 -2.62
N LEU A 38 -5.07 -6.97 -3.58
CA LEU A 38 -5.38 -7.07 -5.01
C LEU A 38 -5.79 -8.49 -5.40
N ASP A 39 -5.12 -9.52 -4.86
CA ASP A 39 -5.47 -10.92 -5.05
C ASP A 39 -6.83 -11.24 -4.40
N ASN A 40 -7.08 -10.78 -3.16
CA ASN A 40 -8.36 -10.96 -2.46
C ASN A 40 -9.56 -10.35 -3.21
N CYS A 41 -9.35 -9.22 -3.90
CA CYS A 41 -10.40 -8.54 -4.65
C CYS A 41 -10.40 -8.86 -6.16
N GLY A 42 -9.52 -9.75 -6.62
CA GLY A 42 -9.44 -10.22 -8.01
C GLY A 42 -9.02 -9.13 -9.01
N VAL A 43 -8.19 -8.16 -8.60
CA VAL A 43 -7.75 -7.04 -9.45
C VAL A 43 -6.27 -7.17 -9.79
N LYS A 44 -5.93 -7.04 -11.08
CA LYS A 44 -4.54 -6.99 -11.55
C LYS A 44 -4.11 -5.54 -11.77
N LEU A 45 -3.26 -5.00 -10.88
CA LEU A 45 -2.64 -3.68 -11.04
C LEU A 45 -1.23 -3.82 -11.63
N LYS A 46 -0.94 -3.12 -12.73
CA LYS A 46 0.41 -3.06 -13.31
C LYS A 46 1.25 -1.99 -12.59
N LEU A 47 2.55 -2.25 -12.44
CA LEU A 47 3.49 -1.33 -11.78
C LEU A 47 3.50 0.07 -12.44
N PHE A 48 3.37 0.14 -13.77
CA PHE A 48 3.28 1.41 -14.48
C PHE A 48 2.12 2.30 -13.99
N HIS A 49 0.93 1.73 -13.76
CA HIS A 49 -0.21 2.50 -13.22
C HIS A 49 0.01 2.88 -11.75
N TRP A 50 0.56 1.97 -10.95
CA TRP A 50 0.93 2.27 -9.56
C TRP A 50 1.87 3.48 -9.46
N ASN A 51 2.85 3.55 -10.37
CA ASN A 51 3.81 4.64 -10.41
C ASN A 51 3.20 6.00 -10.78
N GLN A 52 2.00 6.04 -11.34
CA GLN A 52 1.25 7.27 -11.61
C GLN A 52 0.43 7.76 -10.41
N PHE A 53 0.25 6.91 -9.39
CA PHE A 53 -0.40 7.31 -8.16
C PHE A 53 0.54 8.19 -7.33
N SER A 54 -0.02 9.23 -6.71
CA SER A 54 0.61 10.02 -5.68
C SER A 54 0.86 9.18 -4.43
N GLN A 55 1.76 9.65 -3.57
CA GLN A 55 2.05 9.00 -2.29
C GLN A 55 0.78 8.78 -1.45
N ALA A 56 -0.09 9.80 -1.35
CA ALA A 56 -1.33 9.71 -0.58
C ALA A 56 -2.32 8.67 -1.14
N GLU A 57 -2.41 8.54 -2.47
CA GLU A 57 -3.23 7.50 -3.11
C GLU A 57 -2.68 6.09 -2.82
N ARG A 58 -1.35 5.93 -2.83
CA ARG A 58 -0.70 4.66 -2.47
C ARG A 58 -0.91 4.30 -1.01
N GLU A 59 -0.77 5.25 -0.10
CA GLU A 59 -1.04 5.07 1.33
C GLU A 59 -2.51 4.74 1.60
N THR A 60 -3.43 5.31 0.82
CA THR A 60 -4.85 4.95 0.90
C THR A 60 -5.05 3.46 0.60
N LEU A 61 -4.42 2.91 -0.45
CA LEU A 61 -4.49 1.48 -0.75
C LEU A 61 -3.85 0.59 0.35
N VAL A 62 -2.80 1.07 1.00
CA VAL A 62 -2.21 0.40 2.16
C VAL A 62 -3.17 0.35 3.35
N ASN A 63 -3.96 1.40 3.57
CA ASN A 63 -4.81 1.52 4.76
C ASN A 63 -6.25 1.01 4.56
N LEU A 64 -6.77 0.98 3.33
CA LEU A 64 -8.12 0.50 3.06
C LEU A 64 -8.28 -0.99 3.42
N PRO A 65 -9.30 -1.38 4.19
CA PRO A 65 -9.53 -2.80 4.52
C PRO A 65 -9.94 -3.60 3.27
N CYS A 66 -9.66 -4.90 3.27
CA CYS A 66 -9.93 -5.79 2.13
C CYS A 66 -10.00 -7.28 2.59
N ASN A 67 -10.68 -7.54 3.70
CA ASN A 67 -10.78 -8.86 4.33
C ASN A 67 -12.17 -9.49 4.17
N THR A 68 -13.21 -8.66 4.02
CA THR A 68 -14.59 -9.12 3.74
C THR A 68 -15.01 -8.83 2.31
N SER A 69 -16.03 -9.52 1.81
CA SER A 69 -16.54 -9.29 0.44
C SER A 69 -16.95 -7.83 0.17
N SER A 70 -17.55 -7.17 1.17
CA SER A 70 -17.96 -5.76 1.06
C SER A 70 -16.76 -4.81 1.03
N GLU A 71 -15.74 -5.09 1.85
CA GLU A 71 -14.47 -4.35 1.83
C GLU A 71 -13.74 -4.54 0.49
N CYS A 72 -13.65 -5.78 -0.02
CA CYS A 72 -13.07 -6.06 -1.33
C CYS A 72 -13.78 -5.29 -2.45
N GLN A 73 -15.11 -5.19 -2.41
CA GLN A 73 -15.87 -4.42 -3.38
C GLN A 73 -15.55 -2.91 -3.29
N THR A 74 -15.50 -2.38 -2.07
CA THR A 74 -15.15 -0.96 -1.81
C THR A 74 -13.73 -0.65 -2.30
N TYR A 75 -12.78 -1.52 -1.97
CA TYR A 75 -11.38 -1.43 -2.40
C TYR A 75 -11.27 -1.41 -3.93
N ARG A 76 -11.96 -2.34 -4.59
CA ARG A 76 -11.98 -2.45 -6.06
C ARG A 76 -12.57 -1.21 -6.71
N GLN A 77 -13.71 -0.71 -6.21
CA GLN A 77 -14.38 0.46 -6.77
C GLN A 77 -13.51 1.72 -6.64
N TRP A 78 -12.89 1.92 -5.48
CA TRP A 78 -11.97 3.03 -5.26
C TRP A 78 -10.80 2.99 -6.24
N LEU A 79 -10.16 1.82 -6.39
CA LEU A 79 -9.02 1.65 -7.31
C LEU A 79 -9.42 1.85 -8.78
N GLN A 80 -10.59 1.36 -9.19
CA GLN A 80 -11.09 1.56 -10.56
C GLN A 80 -11.32 3.04 -10.86
N ASN A 81 -11.98 3.77 -9.95
CA ASN A 81 -12.21 5.21 -10.09
C ASN A 81 -10.89 5.97 -10.21
N LEU A 82 -9.89 5.58 -9.40
CA LEU A 82 -8.57 6.18 -9.45
C LEU A 82 -7.87 5.94 -10.80
N ILE A 83 -7.92 4.71 -11.34
CA ILE A 83 -7.32 4.39 -12.64
C ILE A 83 -8.02 5.18 -13.77
N ILE A 84 -9.35 5.26 -13.74
CA ILE A 84 -10.13 6.02 -14.74
C ILE A 84 -9.75 7.51 -14.69
N ALA A 85 -9.55 8.09 -13.51
CA ALA A 85 -9.18 9.50 -13.39
C ALA A 85 -7.75 9.83 -13.88
N LYS A 86 -6.89 8.81 -14.05
CA LYS A 86 -5.48 8.94 -14.46
C LYS A 86 -5.23 8.49 -15.90
N THR A 87 -6.26 7.94 -16.57
CA THR A 87 -6.23 7.51 -17.97
C THR A 87 -6.93 8.55 -18.83
#